data_AF-A0A4Y6R836-F1
#
_entry.id   AF-A0A4Y6R836-F1
#
_cell.length_a   1.000
_cell.length_b   1.000
_cell.length_c   1.000
_cell.angle_alpha   90.00
_cell.angle_beta   90.00
_cell.angle_gamma   90.00
#
_symmetry.space_group_name_H-M   'P 1'
#
loop_
_entity.id
_entity.type
_entity.pdbx_description
1 polymer ?
#
loop_
_entity_poly.entity_id
_entity_poly.type
_entity_poly.pdbx_seq_one_letter_code
_entity_poly.pdbx_strand_id
1 'polypeptide(L)'
;MLRSPLFLVVGAALLWFSAAFLVWPNVRLFGEVFMPDGEPSFRALDRLGSSRRAMDSLRNSFLLAVVLSVTVNLVGVFIVLATRYFDIRGARILYLGYATTLIYGGIVQVAGYKIIYGEHGFVTNLLAGAFPDMDRAWFTGMAAVVFVMTVAGTGNHLLFMTNALARVDFQTVEAAKMMGASTWRVLLTIVLPTIRPMLYAITILTFLGGLGALAAPQVLGGTGFQTITPMILTFANSPSSRDLAATLAIVLGVSTMVLLAVLNRMEKGGTYFAVSKVPTAMKKQKIGNRWANAAVHAAAYALLAVYVVPPLLIVVFSFTSASSISSGTLTWESFTLRNYALVFSDYKAFWPFLVSLGYGAFASVTVVAGMLFVARLLQQHRNKVTACIEFVLHIPWILPSTLIALGLIIAYDHASWIMGNVVLTGTVALLGITYVILKIPFTLRMLKAAFTGVPDQLEEAAAILGAGPLTTFRLVLLPVVLPTAAAIAALNFNSLLDDYDTAVFVSHPLYQPLGIVIKNATGEDTLNDGTALTFVYTVLLMLITATTMWLVYGRPSAGRRPASRRPASRRSASRRKRAAAEQPASTAVEPVTTQN
;
A
#
# COMPACT_ATOMS: atom_id res chain seq x y z
N MET A 1 -29.34 -19.35 -12.24
CA MET A 1 -27.88 -19.55 -12.04
C MET A 1 -27.15 -20.05 -13.29
N LEU A 2 -27.78 -20.76 -14.26
CA LEU A 2 -27.04 -21.69 -15.14
C LEU A 2 -27.48 -21.73 -16.63
N ARG A 3 -27.70 -20.59 -17.31
CA ARG A 3 -28.00 -20.64 -18.76
C ARG A 3 -26.78 -20.49 -19.67
N SER A 4 -25.62 -20.13 -19.13
CA SER A 4 -24.38 -20.04 -19.91
C SER A 4 -23.31 -20.97 -19.29
N PRO A 5 -22.72 -21.87 -20.09
CA PRO A 5 -21.72 -22.84 -19.63
C PRO A 5 -20.47 -22.17 -19.05
N LEU A 6 -20.17 -20.93 -19.43
CA LEU A 6 -19.04 -20.17 -18.92
C LEU A 6 -19.17 -19.90 -17.40
N PHE A 7 -20.37 -19.54 -16.92
CA PHE A 7 -20.57 -19.26 -15.50
C PHE A 7 -20.45 -20.52 -14.63
N LEU A 8 -20.78 -21.70 -15.18
CA LEU A 8 -20.55 -22.98 -14.52
C LEU A 8 -19.07 -23.26 -14.32
N VAL A 9 -18.31 -23.15 -15.41
CA VAL A 9 -16.86 -23.41 -15.40
C VAL A 9 -16.16 -22.43 -14.47
N VAL A 10 -16.48 -21.14 -14.56
CA VAL A 10 -15.90 -20.10 -13.67
C VAL A 10 -16.30 -20.34 -12.22
N GLY A 11 -17.56 -20.70 -11.95
CA GLY A 11 -18.03 -21.02 -10.60
C GLY A 11 -17.31 -22.24 -10.01
N ALA A 12 -17.18 -23.32 -10.79
CA ALA A 12 -16.48 -24.54 -10.36
C ALA A 12 -14.99 -24.28 -10.13
N ALA A 13 -14.31 -23.57 -11.03
CA ALA A 13 -12.91 -23.19 -10.88
C ALA A 13 -12.70 -22.30 -9.65
N LEU A 14 -13.61 -21.36 -9.39
CA LEU A 14 -13.56 -20.48 -8.21
C LEU A 14 -13.77 -21.26 -6.91
N LEU A 15 -14.73 -22.20 -6.89
CA LEU A 15 -14.98 -23.05 -5.74
C LEU A 15 -13.78 -23.96 -5.44
N TRP A 16 -13.22 -24.60 -6.46
CA TRP A 16 -12.00 -25.40 -6.33
C TRP A 16 -10.84 -24.54 -5.82
N PHE A 17 -10.58 -23.39 -6.44
CA PHE A 17 -9.50 -22.49 -6.03
C PHE A 17 -9.67 -22.04 -4.57
N SER A 18 -10.89 -21.68 -4.19
CA SER A 18 -11.20 -21.23 -2.83
C SER A 18 -11.01 -22.35 -1.81
N ALA A 19 -11.53 -23.54 -2.10
CA ALA A 19 -11.35 -24.71 -1.24
C ALA A 19 -9.86 -25.07 -1.09
N ALA A 20 -9.14 -25.10 -2.22
CA ALA A 20 -7.77 -25.55 -2.27
C ALA A 20 -6.77 -24.55 -1.69
N PHE A 21 -6.93 -23.26 -1.96
CA PHE A 21 -5.91 -22.27 -1.61
C PHE A 21 -6.30 -21.30 -0.50
N LEU A 22 -7.60 -21.14 -0.21
CA LEU A 22 -8.07 -20.20 0.82
C LEU A 22 -8.55 -20.92 2.08
N VAL A 23 -9.11 -22.13 1.96
CA VAL A 23 -9.67 -22.87 3.11
C VAL A 23 -8.72 -23.96 3.56
N TRP A 24 -8.37 -24.90 2.68
CA TRP A 24 -7.55 -26.07 2.99
C TRP A 24 -6.20 -25.74 3.67
N PRO A 25 -5.44 -24.72 3.23
CA PRO A 25 -4.14 -24.45 3.83
C PRO A 25 -4.22 -23.97 5.27
N ASN A 26 -5.28 -23.20 5.57
CA ASN A 26 -5.56 -22.77 6.93
C ASN A 26 -5.99 -23.96 7.79
N VAL A 27 -6.88 -24.83 7.28
CA VAL A 27 -7.30 -26.04 7.98
C VAL A 27 -6.11 -26.94 8.31
N ARG A 28 -5.18 -27.15 7.36
CA ARG A 28 -3.96 -27.95 7.60
C ARG A 28 -3.06 -27.32 8.64
N LEU A 29 -2.88 -26.01 8.62
CA LEU A 29 -2.08 -25.29 9.61
C LEU A 29 -2.69 -25.38 11.03
N PHE A 30 -4.02 -25.35 11.16
CA PHE A 30 -4.69 -25.65 12.44
C PHE A 30 -4.51 -27.12 12.86
N GLY A 31 -4.60 -28.05 11.91
CA GLY A 31 -4.37 -29.48 12.15
C GLY A 31 -2.96 -29.77 12.67
N GLU A 32 -1.93 -29.13 12.11
CA GLU A 32 -0.54 -29.27 12.55
C GLU A 32 -0.35 -28.92 14.04
N VAL A 33 -1.08 -27.93 14.53
CA VAL A 33 -0.93 -27.42 15.92
C VAL A 33 -1.79 -28.19 16.91
N PHE A 34 -3.05 -28.47 16.55
CA PHE A 34 -4.04 -29.01 17.48
C PHE A 34 -4.31 -30.50 17.29
N MET A 35 -3.95 -31.09 16.15
CA MET A 35 -4.23 -32.49 15.79
C MET A 35 -3.07 -33.14 15.00
N PRO A 36 -1.81 -33.09 15.48
CA PRO A 36 -0.65 -33.56 14.70
C PRO A 36 -0.74 -35.05 14.32
N ASP A 37 -1.23 -35.88 15.25
CA ASP A 37 -1.40 -37.33 15.05
C ASP A 37 -2.88 -37.73 14.88
N GLY A 38 -3.76 -36.77 14.59
CA GLY A 38 -5.22 -36.95 14.59
C GLY A 38 -5.87 -36.93 15.99
N GLU A 39 -5.07 -36.84 17.05
CA GLU A 39 -5.54 -36.65 18.43
C GLU A 39 -5.40 -35.19 18.87
N PRO A 40 -6.36 -34.64 19.65
CA PRO A 40 -6.24 -33.30 20.23
C PRO A 40 -4.97 -33.14 21.07
N SER A 41 -4.12 -32.17 20.73
CA SER A 41 -2.86 -31.90 21.43
C SER A 41 -2.69 -30.42 21.74
N PHE A 42 -2.20 -30.12 22.94
CA PHE A 42 -1.81 -28.77 23.38
C PHE A 42 -0.28 -28.61 23.49
N ARG A 43 0.48 -29.63 23.10
CA ARG A 43 1.94 -29.66 23.21
C ARG A 43 2.63 -28.47 22.56
N ALA A 44 2.15 -28.02 21.40
CA ALA A 44 2.73 -26.89 20.68
C ALA A 44 2.57 -25.57 21.46
N LEU A 45 1.46 -25.41 22.21
CA LEU A 45 1.23 -24.27 23.10
C LEU A 45 2.13 -24.32 24.34
N ASP A 46 2.33 -25.52 24.92
CA ASP A 46 3.26 -25.70 26.04
C ASP A 46 4.72 -25.44 25.62
N ARG A 47 5.11 -25.90 24.42
CA ARG A 47 6.43 -25.61 23.82
C ARG A 47 6.60 -24.12 23.53
N LEU A 48 5.53 -23.44 23.10
CA LEU A 48 5.55 -21.99 22.91
C LEU A 48 5.78 -21.26 24.24
N GLY A 49 5.04 -21.64 25.28
CA GLY A 49 5.15 -21.04 26.62
C GLY A 49 6.53 -21.25 27.27
N SER A 50 7.16 -22.39 27.01
CA SER A 50 8.51 -22.74 27.51
C SER A 50 9.66 -22.15 26.66
N SER A 51 9.39 -21.76 25.42
CA SER A 51 10.40 -21.17 24.53
C SER A 51 10.59 -19.69 24.80
N ARG A 52 11.66 -19.34 25.54
CA ARG A 52 12.02 -17.95 25.83
C ARG A 52 12.10 -17.10 24.56
N ARG A 53 12.74 -17.62 23.50
CA ARG A 53 12.86 -16.92 22.20
C ARG A 53 11.50 -16.63 21.56
N ALA A 54 10.53 -17.55 21.67
CA ALA A 54 9.20 -17.36 21.10
C ALA A 54 8.36 -16.38 21.93
N MET A 55 8.47 -16.43 23.27
CA MET A 55 7.77 -15.49 24.14
C MET A 55 8.33 -14.07 24.04
N ASP A 56 9.66 -13.93 23.96
CA ASP A 56 10.32 -12.65 23.75
C ASP A 56 9.90 -12.02 22.41
N SER A 57 9.70 -12.84 21.36
CA SER A 57 9.27 -12.33 20.06
C SER A 57 7.82 -11.84 20.05
N LEU A 58 6.91 -12.53 20.75
CA LEU A 58 5.54 -12.06 20.99
C LEU A 58 5.55 -10.69 21.69
N ARG A 59 6.35 -10.56 22.76
CA ARG A 59 6.50 -9.30 23.50
C ARG A 59 7.08 -8.20 22.60
N ASN A 60 8.14 -8.49 21.85
CA ASN A 60 8.79 -7.53 20.97
C ASN A 60 7.86 -7.05 19.85
N SER A 61 7.09 -7.94 19.23
CA SER A 61 6.08 -7.56 18.22
C SER A 61 5.02 -6.63 18.79
N PHE A 62 4.47 -6.95 19.96
CA PHE A 62 3.44 -6.12 20.58
C PHE A 62 4.00 -4.75 20.98
N LEU A 63 5.18 -4.72 21.61
CA LEU A 63 5.86 -3.49 21.98
C LEU A 63 6.18 -2.63 20.75
N LEU A 64 6.68 -3.25 19.68
CA LEU A 64 6.91 -2.57 18.40
C LEU A 64 5.62 -1.97 17.84
N ALA A 65 4.52 -2.73 17.81
CA ALA A 65 3.23 -2.25 17.30
C ALA A 65 2.71 -1.03 18.08
N VAL A 66 2.82 -1.04 19.41
CA VAL A 66 2.43 0.10 20.27
C VAL A 66 3.30 1.31 20.00
N VAL A 67 4.62 1.16 20.07
CA VAL A 67 5.57 2.27 19.87
C VAL A 67 5.43 2.86 18.48
N LEU A 68 5.35 1.99 17.46
CA LEU A 68 5.17 2.40 16.07
C LEU A 68 3.87 3.16 15.84
N SER A 69 2.78 2.73 16.49
CA SER A 69 1.50 3.44 16.40
C SER A 69 1.60 4.87 16.92
N VAL A 70 2.37 5.10 17.97
CA VAL A 70 2.62 6.45 18.51
C VAL A 70 3.54 7.25 17.58
N THR A 71 4.69 6.70 17.21
CA THR A 71 5.71 7.44 16.42
C THR A 71 5.22 7.77 15.01
N VAL A 72 4.57 6.81 14.32
CA VAL A 72 4.02 7.04 12.98
C VAL A 72 2.89 8.05 13.01
N ASN A 73 2.00 8.02 14.01
CA ASN A 73 0.95 9.03 14.10
C ASN A 73 1.49 10.42 14.41
N LEU A 74 2.48 10.53 15.30
CA LEU A 74 3.11 11.80 15.61
C LEU A 74 3.77 12.42 14.36
N VAL A 75 4.62 11.65 13.68
CA VAL A 75 5.35 12.13 12.49
C VAL A 75 4.39 12.30 11.30
N GLY A 76 3.51 11.32 11.05
CA GLY A 76 2.55 11.30 9.96
C GLY A 76 1.55 12.46 10.01
N VAL A 77 0.98 12.73 11.18
CA VAL A 77 0.10 13.91 11.37
C VAL A 77 0.88 15.19 11.14
N PHE A 78 2.09 15.29 11.69
CA PHE A 78 2.92 16.48 11.53
C PHE A 78 3.24 16.77 10.05
N ILE A 79 3.71 15.80 9.27
CA ILE A 79 4.09 16.02 7.87
C ILE A 79 2.88 16.42 7.00
N VAL A 80 1.69 15.85 7.27
CA VAL A 80 0.48 16.23 6.54
C VAL A 80 0.05 17.65 6.91
N LEU A 81 0.08 18.01 8.20
CA LEU A 81 -0.25 19.36 8.62
C LEU A 81 0.75 20.39 8.08
N ALA A 82 2.05 20.11 8.11
CA ALA A 82 3.09 20.99 7.58
C ALA A 82 2.93 21.24 6.07
N THR A 83 2.50 20.23 5.32
CA THR A 83 2.39 20.34 3.85
C THR A 83 1.02 20.84 3.38
N ARG A 84 -0.06 20.50 4.08
CA ARG A 84 -1.45 20.73 3.64
C ARG A 84 -2.23 21.72 4.47
N TYR A 85 -1.95 21.85 5.78
CA TYR A 85 -2.69 22.74 6.67
C TYR A 85 -1.98 24.07 6.91
N PHE A 86 -0.69 24.05 7.25
CA PHE A 86 0.09 25.24 7.55
C PHE A 86 0.66 25.91 6.29
N ASP A 87 0.78 27.23 6.35
CA ASP A 87 1.43 28.05 5.31
C ASP A 87 2.96 28.02 5.48
N ILE A 88 3.55 26.86 5.13
CA ILE A 88 5.00 26.62 5.16
C ILE A 88 5.61 26.93 3.79
N ARG A 89 6.72 27.67 3.78
CA ARG A 89 7.47 27.95 2.55
C ARG A 89 7.96 26.65 1.92
N GLY A 90 7.87 26.54 0.60
CA GLY A 90 8.33 25.33 -0.10
C GLY A 90 7.51 24.06 0.19
N ALA A 91 6.28 24.17 0.67
CA ALA A 91 5.44 23.01 1.02
C ALA A 91 5.27 21.96 -0.09
N ARG A 92 5.41 22.34 -1.37
CA ARG A 92 5.43 21.39 -2.50
C ARG A 92 6.68 20.52 -2.48
N ILE A 93 7.85 21.09 -2.19
CA ILE A 93 9.12 20.37 -2.06
C ILE A 93 9.05 19.45 -0.84
N LEU A 94 8.53 19.95 0.28
CA LEU A 94 8.31 19.12 1.48
C LEU A 94 7.41 17.92 1.16
N TYR A 95 6.28 18.15 0.48
CA TYR A 95 5.38 17.07 0.09
C TYR A 95 6.06 16.05 -0.83
N LEU A 96 6.80 16.50 -1.85
CA LEU A 96 7.52 15.60 -2.76
C LEU A 96 8.59 14.79 -2.03
N GLY A 97 9.32 15.42 -1.10
CA GLY A 97 10.34 14.76 -0.31
C GLY A 97 9.78 13.74 0.68
N TYR A 98 8.61 13.99 1.29
CA TYR A 98 7.96 12.98 2.14
C TYR A 98 7.30 11.86 1.33
N ALA A 99 6.78 12.19 0.14
CA ALA A 99 6.16 11.24 -0.77
C ALA A 99 7.15 10.26 -1.41
N THR A 100 8.45 10.41 -1.20
CA THR A 100 9.47 9.41 -1.61
C THR A 100 9.16 8.03 -1.01
N THR A 101 8.57 7.98 0.19
CA THR A 101 8.10 6.74 0.85
C THR A 101 7.08 5.94 0.04
N LEU A 102 6.41 6.55 -0.94
CA LEU A 102 5.44 5.87 -1.80
C LEU A 102 6.09 5.11 -2.97
N ILE A 103 7.33 5.47 -3.32
CA ILE A 103 8.12 4.82 -4.39
C ILE A 103 9.31 4.03 -3.82
N TYR A 104 9.68 4.32 -2.58
CA TYR A 104 10.80 3.72 -1.84
C TYR A 104 10.27 3.14 -0.53
N GLY A 105 9.86 1.88 -0.56
CA GLY A 105 9.23 1.16 0.56
C GLY A 105 9.81 -0.24 0.77
N GLY A 106 9.15 -1.03 1.62
CA GLY A 106 9.44 -2.46 1.79
C GLY A 106 10.87 -2.77 2.21
N ILE A 107 11.40 -3.89 1.69
CA ILE A 107 12.77 -4.34 1.97
C ILE A 107 13.83 -3.41 1.38
N VAL A 108 13.51 -2.77 0.25
CA VAL A 108 14.40 -1.82 -0.44
C VAL A 108 14.68 -0.62 0.45
N GLN A 109 13.64 -0.13 1.13
CA GLN A 109 13.79 0.92 2.13
C GLN A 109 14.67 0.45 3.28
N VAL A 110 14.32 -0.66 3.92
CA VAL A 110 15.05 -1.18 5.08
C VAL A 110 16.53 -1.42 4.77
N ALA A 111 16.83 -2.07 3.65
CA ALA A 111 18.19 -2.34 3.19
C ALA A 111 18.97 -1.06 2.95
N GLY A 112 18.38 -0.07 2.26
CA GLY A 112 19.04 1.21 2.04
C GLY A 112 19.37 1.96 3.33
N TYR A 113 18.49 1.94 4.33
CA TYR A 113 18.80 2.49 5.65
C TYR A 113 19.90 1.69 6.37
N LYS A 114 19.90 0.35 6.31
CA LYS A 114 20.97 -0.46 6.89
C LYS A 114 22.33 -0.16 6.25
N ILE A 115 22.39 0.02 4.93
CA ILE A 115 23.64 0.32 4.24
C ILE A 115 24.14 1.74 4.55
N ILE A 116 23.24 2.69 4.79
CA ILE A 116 23.62 4.09 5.06
C ILE A 116 23.96 4.35 6.53
N TYR A 117 23.17 3.80 7.46
CA TYR A 117 23.26 4.05 8.89
C TYR A 117 23.85 2.87 9.69
N GLY A 118 24.02 1.70 9.08
CA GLY A 118 24.60 0.54 9.75
C GLY A 118 26.07 0.75 10.12
N GLU A 119 26.69 -0.29 10.68
CA GLU A 119 28.03 -0.22 11.27
C GLU A 119 29.11 0.28 10.31
N HIS A 120 29.03 -0.13 9.04
CA HIS A 120 29.95 0.28 7.98
C HIS A 120 29.33 1.33 7.05
N GLY A 121 28.21 1.93 7.45
CA GLY A 121 27.47 2.87 6.63
C GLY A 121 28.11 4.25 6.58
N PHE A 122 27.80 4.99 5.52
CA PHE A 122 28.31 6.34 5.29
C PHE A 122 28.08 7.28 6.49
N VAL A 123 26.87 7.26 7.08
CA VAL A 123 26.53 8.14 8.20
C VAL A 123 27.30 7.73 9.46
N THR A 124 27.46 6.43 9.72
CA THR A 124 28.23 5.94 10.87
C THR A 124 29.70 6.28 10.73
N ASN A 125 30.28 6.15 9.53
CA ASN A 125 31.66 6.55 9.27
C ASN A 125 31.88 8.05 9.50
N LEU A 126 30.94 8.89 9.06
CA LEU A 126 30.98 10.34 9.29
C LEU A 126 30.87 10.67 10.79
N LEU A 127 29.95 10.01 11.50
CA LEU A 127 29.78 10.19 12.95
C LEU A 127 30.99 9.69 13.72
N ALA A 128 31.58 8.55 13.36
CA ALA A 128 32.78 8.03 13.99
C ALA A 128 34.01 8.92 13.74
N GLY A 129 34.05 9.64 12.61
CA GLY A 129 35.07 10.67 12.36
C GLY A 129 34.95 11.87 13.30
N ALA A 130 33.72 12.24 13.70
CA ALA A 130 33.46 13.32 14.65
C ALA A 130 33.51 12.87 16.12
N PHE A 131 33.12 11.62 16.40
CA PHE A 131 33.01 10.99 17.71
C PHE A 131 33.67 9.59 17.68
N PRO A 132 35.00 9.50 17.88
CA PRO A 132 35.75 8.25 17.73
C PRO A 132 35.30 7.11 18.65
N ASP A 133 34.83 7.43 19.86
CA ASP A 133 34.40 6.44 20.87
C ASP A 133 32.93 6.00 20.72
N MET A 134 32.24 6.44 19.65
CA MET A 134 30.84 6.05 19.42
C MET A 134 30.73 4.57 19.06
N ASP A 135 29.74 3.88 19.63
CA ASP A 135 29.37 2.54 19.18
C ASP A 135 28.95 2.58 17.71
N ARG A 136 29.70 1.87 16.85
CA ARG A 136 29.39 1.80 15.42
C ARG A 136 28.13 0.99 15.15
N ALA A 137 27.75 0.07 16.04
CA ALA A 137 26.53 -0.72 15.93
C ALA A 137 25.26 0.02 16.45
N TRP A 138 25.34 1.34 16.69
CA TRP A 138 24.23 2.16 17.22
C TRP A 138 22.92 2.03 16.44
N PHE A 139 22.96 1.76 15.13
CA PHE A 139 21.78 1.60 14.27
C PHE A 139 21.37 0.13 14.12
N THR A 140 21.21 -0.56 15.24
CA THR A 140 20.70 -1.92 15.30
C THR A 140 19.68 -2.07 16.44
N GLY A 141 18.88 -3.13 16.40
CA GLY A 141 17.85 -3.41 17.40
C GLY A 141 16.56 -2.61 17.21
N MET A 142 15.75 -2.54 18.27
CA MET A 142 14.39 -1.99 18.21
C MET A 142 14.36 -0.52 17.77
N ALA A 143 15.33 0.31 18.18
CA ALA A 143 15.34 1.74 17.84
C ALA A 143 15.50 1.97 16.33
N ALA A 144 16.41 1.23 15.69
CA ALA A 144 16.60 1.28 14.24
C ALA A 144 15.36 0.80 13.48
N VAL A 145 14.74 -0.30 13.96
CA VAL A 145 13.48 -0.82 13.39
C VAL A 145 12.36 0.23 13.49
N VAL A 146 12.13 0.79 14.68
CA VAL A 146 11.10 1.82 14.90
C VAL A 146 11.36 3.04 14.03
N PHE A 147 12.61 3.50 13.92
CA PHE A 147 12.96 4.67 13.12
C PHE A 147 12.59 4.47 11.64
N VAL A 148 13.07 3.38 11.02
CA VAL A 148 12.84 3.11 9.60
C VAL A 148 11.37 2.84 9.33
N MET A 149 10.71 2.04 10.18
CA MET A 149 9.28 1.79 10.05
C MET A 149 8.44 3.04 10.30
N THR A 150 8.90 3.98 11.13
CA THR A 150 8.20 5.26 11.34
C THR A 150 8.16 6.04 10.04
N VAL A 151 9.30 6.17 9.37
CA VAL A 151 9.39 6.85 8.07
C VAL A 151 8.50 6.14 7.05
N ALA A 152 8.64 4.82 6.90
CA ALA A 152 7.84 4.01 5.97
C ALA A 152 6.32 4.15 6.22
N GLY A 153 5.90 4.08 7.48
CA GLY A 153 4.50 4.08 7.87
C GLY A 153 3.76 5.39 7.57
N THR A 154 4.47 6.52 7.47
CA THR A 154 3.85 7.83 7.20
C THR A 154 3.26 7.98 5.80
N GLY A 155 3.61 7.10 4.85
CA GLY A 155 2.99 7.06 3.52
C GLY A 155 1.47 6.89 3.60
N ASN A 156 0.97 6.14 4.58
CA ASN A 156 -0.46 5.98 4.83
C ASN A 156 -1.12 7.31 5.22
N HIS A 157 -0.48 8.14 6.05
CA HIS A 157 -0.97 9.48 6.37
C HIS A 157 -1.00 10.39 5.14
N LEU A 158 0.06 10.36 4.32
CA LEU A 158 0.10 11.15 3.09
C LEU A 158 -1.05 10.77 2.13
N LEU A 159 -1.37 9.49 2.00
CA LEU A 159 -2.45 9.01 1.14
C LEU A 159 -3.84 9.26 1.73
N PHE A 160 -4.08 8.90 2.99
CA PHE A 160 -5.43 8.89 3.56
C PHE A 160 -5.77 10.19 4.30
N MET A 161 -4.87 10.71 5.13
CA MET A 161 -5.13 11.92 5.92
C MET A 161 -5.18 13.18 5.05
N THR A 162 -4.36 13.29 4.00
CA THR A 162 -4.44 14.41 3.04
C THR A 162 -5.84 14.52 2.43
N ASN A 163 -6.42 13.38 2.03
CA ASN A 163 -7.75 13.33 1.44
C ASN A 163 -8.86 13.62 2.47
N ALA A 164 -8.70 13.15 3.71
CA ALA A 164 -9.63 13.46 4.80
C ALA A 164 -9.61 14.96 5.15
N LEU A 165 -8.42 15.56 5.23
CA LEU A 165 -8.24 16.99 5.53
C LEU A 165 -8.87 17.87 4.43
N ALA A 166 -8.77 17.47 3.17
CA ALA A 166 -9.38 18.19 2.05
C ALA A 166 -10.92 18.21 2.10
N ARG A 167 -11.55 17.33 2.89
CA ARG A 167 -13.01 17.26 3.08
C ARG A 167 -13.52 18.08 4.26
N VAL A 168 -12.63 18.61 5.11
CA VAL A 168 -13.02 19.46 6.24
C VAL A 168 -13.62 20.76 5.70
N ASP A 169 -14.80 21.14 6.21
CA ASP A 169 -15.47 22.37 5.80
C ASP A 169 -14.67 23.61 6.26
N PHE A 170 -14.09 24.31 5.31
CA PHE A 170 -13.27 25.48 5.58
C PHE A 170 -14.07 26.63 6.20
N GLN A 171 -15.37 26.72 5.95
CA GLN A 171 -16.22 27.76 6.55
C GLN A 171 -16.28 27.63 8.08
N THR A 172 -16.23 26.41 8.62
CA THR A 172 -16.18 26.18 10.08
C THR A 172 -14.87 26.68 10.69
N VAL A 173 -13.77 26.59 9.93
CA VAL A 173 -12.45 27.11 10.32
C VAL A 173 -12.46 28.65 10.29
N GLU A 174 -13.04 29.26 9.25
CA GLU A 174 -13.16 30.72 9.16
C GLU A 174 -14.07 31.28 10.27
N ALA A 175 -15.24 30.68 10.51
CA ALA A 175 -16.16 31.10 11.56
C ALA A 175 -15.51 31.07 12.95
N ALA A 176 -14.79 29.99 13.27
CA ALA A 176 -14.07 29.89 14.54
C ALA A 176 -12.99 30.97 14.70
N LYS A 177 -12.29 31.32 13.61
CA LYS A 177 -11.30 32.40 13.61
C LYS A 177 -11.95 33.77 13.78
N MET A 178 -13.11 34.01 13.16
CA MET A 178 -13.88 35.24 13.37
C MET A 178 -14.34 35.41 14.82
N MET A 179 -14.58 34.30 15.53
CA MET A 179 -14.84 34.28 16.98
C MET A 179 -13.56 34.39 17.85
N GLY A 180 -12.39 34.68 17.26
CA GLY A 180 -11.14 34.89 17.99
C GLY A 180 -10.35 33.62 18.33
N ALA A 181 -10.72 32.45 17.79
CA ALA A 181 -9.95 31.23 18.03
C ALA A 181 -8.59 31.27 17.32
N SER A 182 -7.52 30.94 18.05
CA SER A 182 -6.17 30.82 17.48
C SER A 182 -6.06 29.63 16.51
N THR A 183 -5.13 29.68 15.55
CA THR A 183 -4.89 28.59 14.58
C THR A 183 -4.69 27.23 15.26
N TRP A 184 -4.00 27.19 16.41
CA TRP A 184 -3.77 25.97 17.19
C TRP A 184 -5.03 25.48 17.89
N ARG A 185 -5.84 26.38 18.45
CA ARG A 185 -7.13 26.02 19.04
C ARG A 185 -8.03 25.40 17.97
N VAL A 186 -8.18 26.07 16.81
CA VAL A 186 -8.97 25.56 15.67
C VAL A 186 -8.47 24.19 15.20
N LEU A 187 -7.16 23.98 15.12
CA LEU A 187 -6.59 22.69 14.75
C LEU A 187 -7.02 21.59 15.74
N LEU A 188 -6.85 21.83 17.04
CA LEU A 188 -7.08 20.82 18.08
C LEU A 188 -8.56 20.57 18.38
N THR A 189 -9.43 21.58 18.23
CA THR A 189 -10.84 21.51 18.61
C THR A 189 -11.81 21.31 17.44
N ILE A 190 -11.41 21.62 16.21
CA ILE A 190 -12.28 21.50 15.02
C ILE A 190 -11.67 20.53 14.00
N VAL A 191 -10.46 20.82 13.51
CA VAL A 191 -9.88 20.09 12.37
C VAL A 191 -9.53 18.65 12.74
N LEU A 192 -8.67 18.45 13.76
CA LEU A 192 -8.29 17.10 14.20
C LEU A 192 -9.48 16.27 14.66
N PRO A 193 -10.43 16.81 15.46
CA PRO A 193 -11.64 16.08 15.84
C PRO A 193 -12.48 15.61 14.65
N THR A 194 -12.60 16.43 13.61
CA THR A 194 -13.34 16.07 12.39
C THR A 194 -12.70 14.91 11.63
N ILE A 195 -11.37 14.80 11.65
CA ILE A 195 -10.64 13.71 10.99
C ILE A 195 -10.24 12.56 11.94
N ARG A 196 -10.65 12.58 13.22
CA ARG A 196 -10.35 11.52 14.21
C ARG A 196 -10.68 10.11 13.71
N PRO A 197 -11.84 9.84 13.06
CA PRO A 197 -12.13 8.50 12.55
C PRO A 197 -11.08 8.00 11.56
N MET A 198 -10.56 8.89 10.71
CA MET A 198 -9.49 8.56 9.79
C MET A 198 -8.17 8.29 10.54
N LEU A 199 -7.87 9.10 11.56
CA LEU A 199 -6.68 8.86 12.38
C LEU A 199 -6.74 7.50 13.08
N TYR A 200 -7.88 7.13 13.67
CA TYR A 200 -8.04 5.80 14.30
C TYR A 200 -7.84 4.65 13.29
N ALA A 201 -8.42 4.76 12.10
CA ALA A 201 -8.22 3.76 11.07
C ALA A 201 -6.74 3.64 10.66
N ILE A 202 -6.03 4.77 10.47
CA ILE A 202 -4.60 4.73 10.16
C ILE A 202 -3.80 4.16 11.34
N THR A 203 -4.11 4.53 12.59
CA THR A 203 -3.46 3.97 13.78
C THR A 203 -3.61 2.46 13.85
N ILE A 204 -4.79 1.92 13.61
CA ILE A 204 -5.01 0.47 13.64
C ILE A 204 -4.27 -0.23 12.49
N LEU A 205 -4.25 0.36 11.30
CA LEU A 205 -3.46 -0.15 10.18
C LEU A 205 -1.96 -0.18 10.50
N THR A 206 -1.44 0.89 11.12
CA THR A 206 -0.04 0.95 11.58
C THR A 206 0.24 -0.10 12.65
N PHE A 207 -0.64 -0.26 13.64
CA PHE A 207 -0.50 -1.26 14.69
C PHE A 207 -0.43 -2.66 14.09
N LEU A 208 -1.31 -2.96 13.13
CA LEU A 208 -1.33 -4.25 12.45
C LEU A 208 -0.04 -4.50 11.66
N GLY A 209 0.45 -3.49 10.93
CA GLY A 209 1.74 -3.56 10.23
C GLY A 209 2.93 -3.77 11.18
N GLY A 210 2.88 -3.19 12.39
CA GLY A 210 3.90 -3.38 13.43
C GLY A 210 3.92 -4.80 14.00
N LEU A 211 2.75 -5.40 14.25
CA LEU A 211 2.65 -6.77 14.78
C LEU A 211 3.27 -7.81 13.84
N GLY A 212 2.96 -7.68 12.54
CA GLY A 212 3.38 -8.61 11.50
C GLY A 212 4.71 -8.26 10.83
N ALA A 213 5.43 -7.25 11.31
CA ALA A 213 6.64 -6.75 10.67
C ALA A 213 7.73 -7.82 10.51
N LEU A 214 8.22 -7.97 9.27
CA LEU A 214 9.26 -8.93 8.91
C LEU A 214 10.53 -8.25 8.40
N ALA A 215 10.47 -7.53 7.27
CA ALA A 215 11.64 -6.93 6.63
C ALA A 215 12.52 -6.11 7.60
N ALA A 216 11.93 -5.14 8.31
CA ALA A 216 12.67 -4.25 9.21
C ALA A 216 13.31 -4.97 10.41
N PRO A 217 12.56 -5.75 11.22
CA PRO A 217 13.17 -6.56 12.28
C PRO A 217 14.23 -7.54 11.77
N GLN A 218 14.02 -8.17 10.62
CA GLN A 218 14.93 -9.16 10.06
C GLN A 218 16.29 -8.58 9.63
N VAL A 219 16.31 -7.33 9.15
CA VAL A 219 17.53 -6.67 8.64
C VAL A 219 18.19 -5.77 9.71
N LEU A 220 17.38 -5.08 10.53
CA LEU A 220 17.88 -4.08 11.49
C LEU A 220 17.87 -4.59 12.93
N GLY A 221 17.08 -5.61 13.26
CA GLY A 221 16.89 -6.07 14.64
C GLY A 221 18.11 -6.74 15.27
N GLY A 222 19.07 -7.21 14.46
CA GLY A 222 20.26 -7.90 14.94
C GLY A 222 19.93 -9.17 15.71
N THR A 223 20.84 -9.63 16.58
CA THR A 223 20.63 -10.83 17.40
C THR A 223 19.75 -10.57 18.63
N GLY A 224 19.67 -9.32 19.08
CA GLY A 224 18.98 -8.92 20.32
C GLY A 224 17.50 -8.58 20.17
N PHE A 225 17.00 -8.32 18.95
CA PHE A 225 15.61 -7.93 18.73
C PHE A 225 14.97 -8.68 17.56
N GLN A 226 14.15 -9.67 17.88
CA GLN A 226 13.38 -10.45 16.91
C GLN A 226 11.89 -10.32 17.21
N THR A 227 11.08 -10.13 16.18
CA THR A 227 9.61 -10.08 16.24
C THR A 227 9.01 -11.44 15.88
N ILE A 228 7.69 -11.59 16.01
CA ILE A 228 6.97 -12.84 15.73
C ILE A 228 7.29 -13.36 14.33
N THR A 229 7.25 -12.51 13.29
CA THR A 229 7.39 -12.97 11.90
C THR A 229 8.79 -13.52 11.54
N PRO A 230 9.91 -12.83 11.85
CA PRO A 230 11.24 -13.41 11.75
C PRO A 230 11.41 -14.73 12.52
N MET A 231 10.77 -14.84 13.68
CA MET A 231 10.80 -16.09 14.46
C MET A 231 10.00 -17.21 13.82
N ILE A 232 8.83 -16.90 13.21
CA ILE A 232 8.09 -17.87 12.39
C ILE A 232 8.99 -18.37 11.26
N LEU A 233 9.68 -17.47 10.54
CA LEU A 233 10.59 -17.84 9.46
C LEU A 233 11.73 -18.75 9.96
N THR A 234 12.34 -18.38 11.09
CA THR A 234 13.44 -19.15 11.70
C THR A 234 12.98 -20.56 12.09
N PHE A 235 11.80 -20.68 12.70
CA PHE A 235 11.27 -21.98 13.12
C PHE A 235 10.71 -22.82 11.96
N ALA A 236 10.15 -22.19 10.93
CA ALA A 236 9.65 -22.88 9.73
C ALA A 236 10.77 -23.57 8.94
N ASN A 237 11.97 -23.00 8.97
CA ASN A 237 13.16 -23.56 8.33
C ASN A 237 13.78 -24.74 9.09
N SER A 238 13.29 -25.07 10.29
CA SER A 238 13.79 -26.20 11.08
C SER A 238 12.71 -27.26 11.30
N PRO A 239 12.90 -28.52 10.85
CA PRO A 239 11.89 -29.57 10.97
C PRO A 239 11.37 -29.81 12.40
N SER A 240 12.21 -29.64 13.42
CA SER A 240 11.85 -29.91 14.83
C SER A 240 11.05 -28.79 15.52
N SER A 241 10.86 -27.65 14.84
CA SER A 241 10.15 -26.48 15.35
C SER A 241 9.04 -25.98 14.44
N ARG A 242 8.62 -26.76 13.43
CA ARG A 242 7.52 -26.38 12.53
C ARG A 242 6.20 -26.16 13.29
N ASP A 243 5.96 -26.93 14.34
CA ASP A 243 4.84 -26.76 15.27
C ASP A 243 4.84 -25.38 15.96
N LEU A 244 6.01 -24.91 16.40
CA LEU A 244 6.18 -23.57 16.96
C LEU A 244 5.94 -22.47 15.92
N ALA A 245 6.41 -22.65 14.69
CA ALA A 245 6.16 -21.71 13.60
C ALA A 245 4.66 -21.60 13.29
N ALA A 246 3.97 -22.73 13.17
CA ALA A 246 2.53 -22.78 12.95
C ALA A 246 1.77 -22.14 14.12
N THR A 247 2.15 -22.43 15.36
CA THR A 247 1.52 -21.84 16.55
C THR A 247 1.67 -20.32 16.58
N LEU A 248 2.88 -19.80 16.35
CA LEU A 248 3.13 -18.35 16.26
C LEU A 248 2.33 -17.71 15.11
N ALA A 249 2.23 -18.37 13.96
CA ALA A 249 1.43 -17.90 12.83
C ALA A 249 -0.06 -17.82 13.20
N ILE A 250 -0.62 -18.84 13.87
CA ILE A 250 -2.01 -18.81 14.37
C ILE A 250 -2.20 -17.65 15.35
N VAL A 251 -1.29 -17.47 16.32
CA VAL A 251 -1.37 -16.36 17.29
C VAL A 251 -1.38 -15.01 16.58
N LEU A 252 -0.53 -14.81 15.57
CA LEU A 252 -0.53 -13.60 14.76
C LEU A 252 -1.83 -13.44 13.95
N GLY A 253 -2.36 -14.53 13.40
CA GLY A 253 -3.63 -14.55 12.67
C GLY A 253 -4.83 -14.16 13.54
N VAL A 254 -4.94 -14.76 14.72
CA VAL A 254 -5.97 -14.43 15.71
C VAL A 254 -5.84 -12.99 16.17
N SER A 255 -4.63 -12.51 16.44
CA SER A 255 -4.38 -11.11 16.82
C SER A 255 -4.84 -10.14 15.73
N THR A 256 -4.51 -10.45 14.47
CA THR A 256 -4.95 -9.69 13.29
C THR A 256 -6.48 -9.68 13.17
N MET A 257 -7.13 -10.83 13.32
CA MET A 257 -8.59 -10.97 13.27
C MET A 257 -9.28 -10.12 14.34
N VAL A 258 -8.79 -10.17 15.59
CA VAL A 258 -9.34 -9.39 16.70
C VAL A 258 -9.23 -7.88 16.42
N LEU A 259 -8.06 -7.41 15.98
CA LEU A 259 -7.84 -6.00 15.66
C LEU A 259 -8.68 -5.52 14.48
N LEU A 260 -8.81 -6.34 13.44
CA LEU A 260 -9.65 -6.03 12.29
C LEU A 260 -11.13 -5.98 12.68
N ALA A 261 -11.57 -6.87 13.59
CA ALA A 261 -12.92 -6.84 14.13
C ALA A 261 -13.17 -5.55 14.94
N VAL A 262 -12.20 -5.11 15.75
CA VAL A 262 -12.25 -3.83 16.46
C VAL A 262 -12.32 -2.66 15.49
N LEU A 263 -11.47 -2.62 14.44
CA LEU A 263 -11.51 -1.61 13.40
C LEU A 263 -12.88 -1.51 12.74
N ASN A 264 -13.40 -2.64 12.25
CA ASN A 264 -14.71 -2.71 11.61
C ASN A 264 -15.85 -2.29 12.56
N ARG A 265 -15.74 -2.59 13.87
CA ARG A 265 -16.72 -2.17 14.88
C ARG A 265 -16.70 -0.65 15.07
N MET A 266 -15.51 -0.04 15.08
CA MET A 266 -15.35 1.41 15.20
C MET A 266 -15.87 2.15 13.97
N GLU A 267 -15.64 1.61 12.77
CA GLU A 267 -16.11 2.22 11.51
C GLU A 267 -17.63 2.13 11.31
N LYS A 268 -18.30 1.11 11.88
CA LYS A 268 -19.77 0.95 11.83
C LYS A 268 -20.55 2.08 12.49
N GLY A 269 -19.92 2.94 13.30
CA GLY A 269 -20.55 4.11 13.93
C GLY A 269 -20.90 5.25 12.96
N GLY A 270 -20.58 5.10 11.67
CA GLY A 270 -20.77 6.15 10.67
C GLY A 270 -19.65 7.16 10.76
N THR A 271 -18.80 7.22 9.73
CA THR A 271 -17.91 8.35 9.52
C THR A 271 -18.80 9.52 9.11
N TYR A 272 -19.35 10.25 10.10
CA TYR A 272 -19.95 11.55 9.90
C TYR A 272 -18.83 12.52 9.50
N PHE A 273 -18.35 12.39 8.28
CA PHE A 273 -17.78 13.54 7.61
C PHE A 273 -18.94 14.54 7.56
N ALA A 274 -18.82 15.65 8.30
CA ALA A 274 -19.55 16.86 7.95
C ALA A 274 -19.03 17.29 6.58
N VAL A 275 -19.44 16.57 5.53
CA VAL A 275 -19.06 16.89 4.15
C VAL A 275 -19.81 18.17 3.85
N SER A 276 -19.06 19.25 3.68
CA SER A 276 -19.67 20.49 3.22
C SER A 276 -20.40 20.21 1.92
N LYS A 277 -21.69 20.54 1.86
CA LYS A 277 -22.51 20.40 0.64
C LYS A 277 -21.99 21.33 -0.48
N VAL A 278 -21.13 22.29 -0.14
CA VAL A 278 -20.43 23.18 -1.08
C VAL A 278 -18.92 22.99 -0.93
N PRO A 279 -18.19 22.54 -1.95
CA PRO A 279 -16.76 22.33 -1.84
C PRO A 279 -16.02 23.68 -1.77
N THR A 280 -15.66 24.12 -0.57
CA THR A 280 -14.67 25.19 -0.36
C THR A 280 -13.30 24.56 -0.12
N ALA A 281 -12.32 24.88 -0.97
CA ALA A 281 -10.97 24.38 -0.79
C ALA A 281 -10.36 24.92 0.53
N MET A 282 -9.75 24.02 1.31
CA MET A 282 -8.98 24.39 2.49
C MET A 282 -7.88 25.38 2.12
N LYS A 283 -7.94 26.60 2.68
CA LYS A 283 -6.82 27.54 2.59
C LYS A 283 -5.78 27.20 3.66
N LYS A 284 -4.51 27.42 3.36
CA LYS A 284 -3.43 27.23 4.32
C LYS A 284 -3.48 28.27 5.43
N GLN A 285 -3.16 27.83 6.65
CA GLN A 285 -3.25 28.62 7.86
C GLN A 285 -1.88 29.20 8.22
N LYS A 286 -1.83 30.52 8.42
CA LYS A 286 -0.63 31.19 8.93
C LYS A 286 -0.46 30.94 10.43
N ILE A 287 0.80 30.76 10.84
CA ILE A 287 1.20 30.66 12.25
C ILE A 287 1.60 32.06 12.73
N GLY A 288 0.80 32.66 13.61
CA GLY A 288 1.01 34.04 14.05
C GLY A 288 2.23 34.24 14.96
N ASN A 289 2.57 33.24 15.78
CA ASN A 289 3.74 33.32 16.66
C ASN A 289 5.03 33.00 15.87
N ARG A 290 5.97 33.95 15.84
CA ARG A 290 7.26 33.84 15.15
C ARG A 290 8.07 32.60 15.54
N TRP A 291 8.11 32.27 16.84
CA TRP A 291 8.93 31.17 17.35
C TRP A 291 8.30 29.82 17.00
N ALA A 292 6.97 29.70 17.15
CA ALA A 292 6.25 28.51 16.73
C ALA A 292 6.37 28.29 15.21
N ASN A 293 6.31 29.38 14.43
CA ASN A 293 6.49 29.31 12.99
C ASN A 293 7.90 28.82 12.61
N ALA A 294 8.95 29.38 13.23
CA ALA A 294 10.32 28.95 13.04
C ALA A 294 10.54 27.49 13.44
N ALA A 295 10.01 27.06 14.59
CA ALA A 295 10.11 25.68 15.06
C ALA A 295 9.43 24.68 14.11
N VAL A 296 8.23 24.99 13.60
CA VAL A 296 7.54 24.13 12.62
C VAL A 296 8.30 24.07 11.30
N HIS A 297 8.86 25.19 10.82
CA HIS A 297 9.73 25.19 9.63
C HIS A 297 10.98 24.33 9.87
N ALA A 298 11.69 24.53 10.98
CA ALA A 298 12.90 23.79 11.31
C ALA A 298 12.61 22.28 11.39
N ALA A 299 11.55 21.88 12.10
CA ALA A 299 11.14 20.48 12.20
C ALA A 299 10.74 19.89 10.83
N ALA A 300 10.03 20.65 9.98
CA ALA A 300 9.66 20.20 8.65
C ALA A 300 10.89 19.97 7.75
N TYR A 301 11.84 20.91 7.73
CA TYR A 301 13.06 20.77 6.94
C TYR A 301 14.05 19.73 7.51
N ALA A 302 14.11 19.56 8.83
CA ALA A 302 14.88 18.49 9.45
C ALA A 302 14.32 17.11 9.06
N LEU A 303 13.00 16.93 9.12
CA LEU A 303 12.36 15.71 8.63
C LEU A 303 12.54 15.53 7.13
N LEU A 304 12.55 16.61 6.33
CA LEU A 304 12.82 16.50 4.90
C LEU A 304 14.18 15.83 4.65
N ALA A 305 15.21 16.24 5.39
CA ALA A 305 16.53 15.62 5.31
C ALA A 305 16.47 14.12 5.62
N VAL A 306 15.77 13.72 6.69
CA VAL A 306 15.59 12.30 7.05
C VAL A 306 14.96 11.48 5.91
N TYR A 307 13.99 12.04 5.18
CA TYR A 307 13.27 11.32 4.12
C TYR A 307 14.01 11.32 2.78
N VAL A 308 14.77 12.38 2.49
CA VAL A 308 15.39 12.58 1.17
C VAL A 308 16.84 12.11 1.14
N VAL A 309 17.60 12.24 2.24
CA VAL A 309 19.01 11.85 2.29
C VAL A 309 19.20 10.37 1.94
N PRO A 310 18.44 9.42 2.50
CA PRO A 310 18.64 8.01 2.18
C PRO A 310 18.42 7.65 0.70
N PRO A 311 17.27 7.96 0.06
CA PRO A 311 17.10 7.69 -1.36
C PRO A 311 18.07 8.48 -2.24
N LEU A 312 18.46 9.70 -1.85
CA LEU A 312 19.48 10.47 -2.58
C LEU A 312 20.84 9.77 -2.54
N LEU A 313 21.30 9.34 -1.36
CA LEU A 313 22.55 8.62 -1.20
C LEU A 313 22.54 7.29 -1.94
N ILE A 314 21.42 6.58 -1.98
CA ILE A 314 21.28 5.36 -2.80
C ILE A 314 21.50 5.66 -4.28
N VAL A 315 20.90 6.73 -4.79
CA VAL A 315 21.13 7.16 -6.18
C VAL A 315 22.60 7.50 -6.38
N VAL A 316 23.22 8.28 -5.51
CA VAL A 316 24.65 8.64 -5.63
C VAL A 316 25.53 7.38 -5.59
N PHE A 317 25.38 6.53 -4.58
CA PHE A 317 26.21 5.34 -4.40
C PHE A 317 25.99 4.28 -5.48
N SER A 318 24.83 4.27 -6.16
CA SER A 318 24.62 3.41 -7.34
C SER A 318 25.65 3.67 -8.45
N PHE A 319 26.18 4.89 -8.53
CA PHE A 319 27.22 5.30 -9.47
C PHE A 319 28.64 5.21 -8.88
N THR A 320 28.87 4.53 -7.76
CA THR A 320 30.20 4.46 -7.13
C THR A 320 30.73 3.04 -7.01
N SER A 321 32.06 2.89 -6.98
CA SER A 321 32.67 1.57 -6.75
C SER A 321 32.34 1.03 -5.35
N ALA A 322 32.28 -0.30 -5.24
CA ALA A 322 32.04 -0.96 -3.95
C ALA A 322 33.08 -0.62 -2.87
N SER A 323 34.33 -0.38 -3.27
CA SER A 323 35.39 0.10 -2.38
C SER A 323 35.14 1.50 -1.82
N SER A 324 34.57 2.39 -2.63
CA SER A 324 34.25 3.76 -2.20
C SER A 324 33.02 3.81 -1.29
N ILE A 325 32.09 2.87 -1.50
CA ILE A 325 30.92 2.68 -0.63
C ILE A 325 31.38 2.25 0.77
N SER A 326 32.28 1.26 0.86
CA SER A 326 32.74 0.74 2.15
C SER A 326 33.71 1.68 2.89
N SER A 327 34.55 2.42 2.16
CA SER A 327 35.44 3.43 2.77
C SER A 327 34.72 4.72 3.17
N GLY A 328 33.50 4.94 2.67
CA GLY A 328 32.74 6.17 2.91
C GLY A 328 33.36 7.43 2.28
N THR A 329 34.35 7.28 1.40
CA THR A 329 35.03 8.40 0.73
C THR A 329 34.43 8.61 -0.65
N LEU A 330 33.79 9.76 -0.86
CA LEU A 330 33.24 10.16 -2.15
C LEU A 330 34.23 11.09 -2.86
N THR A 331 35.05 10.54 -3.77
CA THR A 331 35.90 11.35 -4.65
C THR A 331 35.34 11.32 -6.08
N TRP A 332 35.73 12.26 -6.93
CA TRP A 332 35.32 12.26 -8.34
C TRP A 332 35.77 10.99 -9.09
N GLU A 333 36.86 10.38 -8.64
CA GLU A 333 37.40 9.11 -9.19
C GLU A 333 36.60 7.88 -8.76
N SER A 334 35.80 7.98 -7.69
CA SER A 334 34.92 6.90 -7.24
C SER A 334 33.76 6.62 -8.19
N PHE A 335 33.41 7.57 -9.07
CA PHE A 335 32.24 7.46 -9.94
C PHE A 335 32.48 6.50 -11.12
N THR A 336 31.58 5.56 -11.30
CA THR A 336 31.64 4.53 -12.34
C THR A 336 30.25 4.07 -12.77
N LEU A 337 30.10 3.73 -14.06
CA LEU A 337 28.90 3.07 -14.60
C LEU A 337 29.02 1.54 -14.59
N ARG A 338 30.11 0.99 -14.03
CA ARG A 338 30.39 -0.45 -14.02
C ARG A 338 29.27 -1.25 -13.34
N ASN A 339 28.69 -0.76 -12.25
CA ASN A 339 27.62 -1.49 -11.56
C ASN A 339 26.37 -1.64 -12.44
N TYR A 340 25.99 -0.58 -13.16
CA TYR A 340 24.89 -0.64 -14.13
C TYR A 340 25.22 -1.57 -15.28
N ALA A 341 26.43 -1.47 -15.84
CA ALA A 341 26.88 -2.37 -16.90
C ALA A 341 26.81 -3.84 -16.45
N LEU A 342 27.30 -4.16 -15.24
CA LEU A 342 27.26 -5.50 -14.66
C LEU A 342 25.83 -6.04 -14.53
N VAL A 343 24.88 -5.22 -14.06
CA VAL A 343 23.47 -5.63 -13.95
C VAL A 343 22.88 -6.02 -15.31
N PHE A 344 23.28 -5.36 -16.40
CA PHE A 344 22.75 -5.65 -17.73
C PHE A 344 23.61 -6.61 -18.56
N SER A 345 24.87 -6.85 -18.18
CA SER A 345 25.79 -7.77 -18.88
C SER A 345 25.87 -9.16 -18.24
N ASP A 346 25.74 -9.27 -16.92
CA ASP A 346 25.77 -10.55 -16.22
C ASP A 346 24.34 -11.07 -16.02
N TYR A 347 24.05 -12.22 -16.62
CA TYR A 347 22.76 -12.90 -16.46
C TYR A 347 22.42 -13.13 -14.98
N LYS A 348 23.39 -13.46 -14.11
CA LYS A 348 23.14 -13.70 -12.68
C LYS A 348 22.69 -12.44 -11.94
N ALA A 349 23.19 -11.27 -12.34
CA ALA A 349 22.79 -9.98 -11.78
C ALA A 349 21.45 -9.50 -12.35
N PHE A 350 21.18 -9.75 -13.63
CA PHE A 350 19.91 -9.38 -14.26
C PHE A 350 18.74 -10.30 -13.85
N TRP A 351 19.02 -11.58 -13.60
CA TRP A 351 18.00 -12.61 -13.43
C TRP A 351 16.98 -12.34 -12.32
N PRO A 352 17.36 -11.92 -11.08
CA PRO A 352 16.41 -11.62 -10.03
C PRO A 352 15.38 -10.55 -10.42
N PHE A 353 15.80 -9.60 -11.26
CA PHE A 353 14.94 -8.55 -11.78
C PHE A 353 13.86 -9.10 -12.70
N LEU A 354 14.23 -9.99 -13.62
CA LEU A 354 13.28 -10.69 -14.49
C LEU A 354 12.32 -11.58 -13.68
N VAL A 355 12.82 -12.23 -12.62
CA VAL A 355 12.01 -13.05 -11.74
C VAL A 355 10.94 -12.21 -11.03
N SER A 356 11.31 -11.08 -10.42
CA SER A 356 10.35 -10.15 -9.80
C SER A 356 9.34 -9.60 -10.80
N LEU A 357 9.80 -9.19 -12.00
CA LEU A 357 8.95 -8.69 -13.08
C LEU A 357 7.95 -9.76 -13.54
N GLY A 358 8.43 -10.99 -13.73
CA GLY A 358 7.64 -12.14 -14.15
C GLY A 358 6.56 -12.51 -13.15
N TYR A 359 6.91 -12.69 -11.86
CA TYR A 359 5.93 -12.98 -10.81
C TYR A 359 4.93 -11.85 -10.61
N GLY A 360 5.40 -10.59 -10.57
CA GLY A 360 4.54 -9.42 -10.41
C GLY A 360 3.53 -9.28 -11.55
N ALA A 361 4.00 -9.42 -12.80
CA ALA A 361 3.15 -9.33 -13.98
C ALA A 361 2.15 -10.50 -14.05
N PHE A 362 2.63 -11.72 -13.84
CA PHE A 362 1.78 -12.92 -13.80
C PHE A 362 0.66 -12.80 -12.77
N ALA A 363 1.01 -12.47 -11.52
CA ALA A 363 0.05 -12.38 -10.44
C ALA A 363 -0.96 -11.25 -10.67
N SER A 364 -0.48 -10.08 -11.11
CA SER A 364 -1.33 -8.91 -11.38
C SER A 364 -2.33 -9.16 -12.52
N VAL A 365 -1.87 -9.69 -13.65
CA VAL A 365 -2.75 -9.98 -14.80
C VAL A 365 -3.74 -11.08 -14.42
N THR A 366 -3.28 -12.15 -13.78
CA THR A 366 -4.13 -13.30 -13.40
C THR A 366 -5.22 -12.89 -12.41
N VAL A 367 -4.87 -12.13 -11.36
CA VAL A 367 -5.85 -11.71 -10.35
C VAL A 367 -6.86 -10.73 -10.92
N VAL A 368 -6.44 -9.77 -11.76
CA VAL A 368 -7.36 -8.80 -12.38
C VAL A 368 -8.28 -9.50 -13.39
N ALA A 369 -7.73 -10.36 -14.24
CA ALA A 369 -8.52 -11.13 -15.21
C ALA A 369 -9.55 -12.01 -14.50
N GLY A 370 -9.14 -12.77 -13.48
CA GLY A 370 -10.06 -13.60 -12.69
C GLY A 370 -11.11 -12.78 -11.95
N MET A 371 -10.69 -11.72 -11.24
CA MET A 371 -11.60 -10.91 -10.43
C MET A 371 -12.54 -10.03 -11.25
N LEU A 372 -12.25 -9.73 -12.53
CA LEU A 372 -13.22 -9.07 -13.42
C LEU A 372 -14.49 -9.92 -13.59
N PHE A 373 -14.33 -11.22 -13.82
CA PHE A 373 -15.46 -12.13 -13.94
C PHE A 373 -16.17 -12.35 -12.60
N VAL A 374 -15.40 -12.53 -11.52
CA VAL A 374 -15.96 -12.75 -10.18
C VAL A 374 -16.70 -11.52 -9.67
N ALA A 375 -16.14 -10.32 -9.81
CA ALA A 375 -16.79 -9.07 -9.42
C ALA A 375 -18.13 -8.89 -10.15
N ARG A 376 -18.17 -9.20 -11.46
CA ARG A 376 -19.41 -9.18 -12.23
C ARG A 376 -20.42 -10.23 -11.75
N LEU A 377 -19.97 -11.45 -11.49
CA LEU A 377 -20.82 -12.53 -10.97
C LEU A 377 -21.50 -12.13 -9.65
N LEU A 378 -20.71 -11.57 -8.72
CA LEU A 378 -21.18 -11.11 -7.41
C LEU A 378 -22.12 -9.89 -7.50
N GLN A 379 -21.90 -8.99 -8.46
CA GLN A 379 -22.78 -7.84 -8.68
C GLN A 379 -24.15 -8.27 -9.21
N GLN A 380 -24.17 -9.15 -10.20
CA GLN A 380 -25.40 -9.58 -10.88
C GLN A 380 -26.27 -10.47 -9.98
N HIS A 381 -25.66 -11.28 -9.11
CA HIS A 381 -26.38 -12.24 -8.27
C HIS A 381 -26.17 -11.93 -6.79
N ARG A 382 -27.21 -11.41 -6.13
CA ARG A 382 -27.18 -11.11 -4.70
C ARG A 382 -27.91 -12.22 -3.93
N ASN A 383 -27.22 -13.31 -3.60
CA ASN A 383 -27.77 -14.43 -2.84
C ASN A 383 -26.80 -14.92 -1.76
N LYS A 384 -27.23 -15.88 -0.93
CA LYS A 384 -26.40 -16.41 0.17
C LYS A 384 -25.11 -17.08 -0.31
N VAL A 385 -25.13 -17.70 -1.49
CA VAL A 385 -23.96 -18.36 -2.08
C VAL A 385 -22.91 -17.34 -2.50
N THR A 386 -23.31 -16.28 -3.21
CA THR A 386 -22.40 -15.20 -3.60
C THR A 386 -21.88 -14.43 -2.40
N ALA A 387 -22.67 -14.26 -1.35
CA ALA A 387 -22.19 -13.71 -0.07
C ALA A 387 -21.13 -14.61 0.59
N CYS A 388 -21.31 -15.94 0.57
CA CYS A 388 -20.33 -16.89 1.09
C CYS A 388 -19.02 -16.87 0.28
N ILE A 389 -19.12 -16.91 -1.06
CA ILE A 389 -17.96 -16.79 -1.96
C ILE A 389 -17.22 -15.49 -1.70
N GLU A 390 -17.94 -14.37 -1.60
CA GLU A 390 -17.34 -13.08 -1.29
C GLU A 390 -16.59 -13.10 0.04
N PHE A 391 -17.17 -13.69 1.09
CA PHE A 391 -16.51 -13.83 2.39
C PHE A 391 -15.22 -14.66 2.29
N VAL A 392 -15.27 -15.81 1.61
CA VAL A 392 -14.09 -16.68 1.43
C VAL A 392 -12.97 -15.98 0.66
N LEU A 393 -13.30 -15.21 -0.38
CA LEU A 393 -12.33 -14.41 -1.14
C LEU A 393 -11.70 -13.27 -0.33
N HIS A 394 -12.29 -12.88 0.80
CA HIS A 394 -11.72 -11.89 1.71
C HIS A 394 -10.82 -12.50 2.80
N ILE A 395 -10.74 -13.84 2.94
CA ILE A 395 -9.84 -14.51 3.90
C ILE A 395 -8.40 -13.95 3.84
N PRO A 396 -7.79 -13.72 2.65
CA PRO A 396 -6.43 -13.20 2.59
C PRO A 396 -6.22 -11.80 3.17
N TRP A 397 -7.30 -11.02 3.35
CA TRP A 397 -7.22 -9.71 4.01
C TRP A 397 -7.34 -9.84 5.54
N ILE A 398 -7.98 -10.91 6.00
CA ILE A 398 -8.21 -11.18 7.41
C ILE A 398 -6.98 -11.84 8.05
N LEU A 399 -6.23 -12.62 7.28
CA LEU A 399 -5.06 -13.35 7.75
C LEU A 399 -3.76 -12.64 7.32
N PRO A 400 -2.71 -12.66 8.16
CA PRO A 400 -1.41 -12.15 7.77
C PRO A 400 -0.82 -13.01 6.63
N SER A 401 -0.07 -12.38 5.73
CA SER A 401 0.55 -13.04 4.57
C SER A 401 1.44 -14.22 4.98
N THR A 402 2.04 -14.14 6.16
CA THR A 402 2.95 -15.14 6.72
C THR A 402 2.23 -16.42 7.14
N LEU A 403 1.01 -16.29 7.69
CA LEU A 403 0.15 -17.44 7.99
C LEU A 403 -0.31 -18.09 6.68
N ILE A 404 -0.70 -17.30 5.68
CA ILE A 404 -1.10 -17.83 4.37
C ILE A 404 0.06 -18.58 3.71
N ALA A 405 1.25 -17.98 3.70
CA ALA A 405 2.46 -18.59 3.15
C ALA A 405 2.82 -19.90 3.86
N LEU A 406 2.84 -19.90 5.20
CA LEU A 406 3.14 -21.11 5.99
C LEU A 406 2.06 -22.18 5.81
N GLY A 407 0.78 -21.79 5.78
CA GLY A 407 -0.32 -22.72 5.55
C GLY A 407 -0.22 -23.39 4.19
N LEU A 408 0.16 -22.64 3.15
CA LEU A 408 0.40 -23.18 1.82
C LEU A 408 1.58 -24.16 1.79
N ILE A 409 2.66 -23.87 2.51
CA ILE A 409 3.81 -24.79 2.64
C ILE A 409 3.38 -26.09 3.30
N ILE A 410 2.74 -26.02 4.47
CA ILE A 410 2.32 -27.20 5.24
C ILE A 410 1.26 -28.01 4.46
N ALA A 411 0.37 -27.35 3.74
CA ALA A 411 -0.70 -28.05 3.01
C ALA A 411 -0.22 -28.76 1.74
N TYR A 412 0.91 -28.34 1.18
CA TYR A 412 1.41 -28.79 -0.12
C TYR A 412 2.87 -29.26 -0.11
N ASP A 413 3.45 -29.54 1.06
CA ASP A 413 4.75 -30.21 1.20
C ASP A 413 4.69 -31.72 0.96
N HIS A 414 3.49 -32.28 0.83
CA HIS A 414 3.21 -33.65 0.43
C HIS A 414 2.14 -33.68 -0.68
N ALA A 415 2.02 -34.84 -1.33
CA ALA A 415 1.09 -35.02 -2.43
C ALA A 415 -0.35 -34.85 -1.94
N SER A 416 -1.08 -33.91 -2.53
CA SER A 416 -2.41 -33.52 -2.09
C SER A 416 -3.47 -33.87 -3.12
N TRP A 417 -4.53 -34.56 -2.70
CA TRP A 417 -5.62 -35.00 -3.58
C TRP A 417 -6.31 -33.82 -4.28
N ILE A 418 -6.42 -32.67 -3.62
CA ILE A 418 -7.07 -31.48 -4.17
C ILE A 418 -6.26 -30.83 -5.32
N MET A 419 -4.96 -31.17 -5.40
CA MET A 419 -4.02 -30.75 -6.46
C MET A 419 -3.72 -31.87 -7.45
N GLY A 420 -4.51 -32.95 -7.48
CA GLY A 420 -4.24 -34.09 -8.35
C GLY A 420 -2.96 -34.84 -7.97
N ASN A 421 -2.67 -34.93 -6.67
CA ASN A 421 -1.52 -35.63 -6.09
C ASN A 421 -0.15 -35.03 -6.45
N VAL A 422 -0.10 -33.72 -6.69
CA VAL A 422 1.13 -32.95 -6.95
C VAL A 422 1.61 -32.24 -5.68
N VAL A 423 2.92 -32.20 -5.48
CA VAL A 423 3.59 -31.39 -4.43
C VAL A 423 3.87 -30.00 -4.99
N LEU A 424 3.39 -28.94 -4.34
CA LEU A 424 3.64 -27.56 -4.78
C LEU A 424 4.81 -26.91 -4.04
N THR A 425 5.10 -27.33 -2.81
CA THR A 425 6.24 -26.82 -2.04
C THR A 425 7.54 -27.08 -2.78
N GLY A 426 8.38 -26.05 -2.90
CA GLY A 426 9.61 -26.13 -3.67
C GLY A 426 9.42 -26.00 -5.18
N THR A 427 8.23 -25.60 -5.68
CA THR A 427 8.01 -25.28 -7.09
C THR A 427 7.89 -23.76 -7.31
N VAL A 428 8.16 -23.31 -8.54
CA VAL A 428 7.98 -21.90 -8.97
C VAL A 428 6.50 -21.47 -8.89
N ALA A 429 5.56 -22.42 -9.03
CA ALA A 429 4.13 -22.13 -9.03
C ALA A 429 3.63 -21.60 -7.67
N LEU A 430 4.19 -22.08 -6.56
CA LEU A 430 3.70 -21.77 -5.22
C LEU A 430 3.74 -20.26 -4.92
N LEU A 431 4.86 -19.59 -5.24
CA LEU A 431 4.98 -18.14 -5.05
C LEU A 431 4.00 -17.36 -5.93
N GLY A 432 3.88 -17.74 -7.21
CA GLY A 432 2.95 -17.09 -8.14
C GLY A 432 1.49 -17.19 -7.68
N ILE A 433 1.08 -18.39 -7.22
CA ILE A 433 -0.26 -18.61 -6.65
C ILE A 433 -0.45 -17.79 -5.37
N THR A 434 0.55 -17.78 -4.48
CA THR A 434 0.50 -17.00 -3.23
C THR A 434 0.32 -15.51 -3.51
N TYR A 435 1.05 -14.94 -4.47
CA TYR A 435 0.85 -13.55 -4.88
C TYR A 435 -0.54 -13.28 -5.45
N VAL A 436 -1.10 -14.19 -6.25
CA VAL A 436 -2.50 -14.06 -6.71
C VAL A 436 -3.44 -14.01 -5.51
N ILE A 437 -3.33 -14.96 -4.58
CA ILE A 437 -4.16 -15.05 -3.37
C ILE A 437 -4.16 -13.74 -2.59
N LEU A 438 -2.98 -13.18 -2.31
CA LEU A 438 -2.83 -11.97 -1.50
C LEU A 438 -3.45 -10.73 -2.16
N LYS A 439 -3.54 -10.69 -3.50
CA LYS A 439 -4.12 -9.55 -4.23
C LYS A 439 -5.61 -9.68 -4.52
N ILE A 440 -6.24 -10.84 -4.26
CA ILE A 440 -7.68 -11.05 -4.48
C ILE A 440 -8.55 -10.01 -3.76
N PRO A 441 -8.43 -9.77 -2.43
CA PRO A 441 -9.41 -8.95 -1.72
C PRO A 441 -9.40 -7.50 -2.18
N PHE A 442 -8.20 -6.93 -2.35
CA PHE A 442 -8.01 -5.57 -2.85
C PHE A 442 -8.57 -5.40 -4.26
N THR A 443 -8.21 -6.33 -5.17
CA THR A 443 -8.65 -6.32 -6.57
C THR A 443 -10.17 -6.44 -6.67
N LEU A 444 -10.76 -7.38 -5.91
CA LEU A 444 -12.20 -7.60 -5.88
C LEU A 444 -12.95 -6.36 -5.40
N ARG A 445 -12.50 -5.75 -4.29
CA ARG A 445 -13.12 -4.54 -3.74
C ARG A 445 -13.10 -3.38 -4.74
N MET A 446 -11.97 -3.14 -5.38
CA MET A 446 -11.84 -2.04 -6.34
C MET A 446 -12.63 -2.29 -7.63
N LEU A 447 -12.63 -3.51 -8.16
CA LEU A 447 -13.41 -3.84 -9.36
C LEU A 447 -14.91 -3.79 -9.09
N LYS A 448 -15.40 -4.27 -7.93
CA LYS A 448 -16.81 -4.11 -7.55
C LYS A 448 -17.22 -2.64 -7.51
N ALA A 449 -16.38 -1.76 -6.96
CA ALA A 449 -16.65 -0.32 -6.96
C ALA A 449 -16.70 0.25 -8.38
N ALA A 450 -15.81 -0.19 -9.28
CA ALA A 450 -15.82 0.21 -10.68
C ALA A 450 -17.10 -0.20 -11.40
N PHE A 451 -17.53 -1.46 -11.25
CA PHE A 451 -18.77 -1.97 -11.83
C PHE A 451 -20.01 -1.29 -11.28
N THR A 452 -20.03 -0.94 -10.00
CA THR A 452 -21.15 -0.20 -9.37
C THR A 452 -21.28 1.23 -9.93
N GLY A 453 -20.21 1.79 -10.49
CA GLY A 453 -20.23 3.09 -11.14
C GLY A 453 -20.81 3.08 -12.56
N VAL A 454 -21.05 1.92 -13.16
CA VAL A 454 -21.60 1.79 -14.52
C VAL A 454 -23.13 1.85 -14.44
N PRO A 455 -23.81 2.73 -15.20
CA PRO A 455 -25.27 2.79 -15.21
C PRO A 455 -25.90 1.50 -15.78
N ASP A 456 -26.88 0.95 -15.07
CA ASP A 456 -27.63 -0.26 -15.48
C ASP A 456 -28.28 -0.11 -16.88
N GLN A 457 -28.62 1.12 -17.27
CA GLN A 457 -29.19 1.47 -18.58
C GLN A 457 -28.35 1.02 -19.78
N LEU A 458 -27.02 0.94 -19.63
CA LEU A 458 -26.13 0.46 -20.70
C LEU A 458 -26.32 -1.05 -20.96
N GLU A 459 -26.58 -1.81 -19.90
CA GLU A 459 -26.86 -3.24 -20.01
C GLU A 459 -28.27 -3.49 -20.54
N GLU A 460 -29.26 -2.73 -20.07
CA GLU A 460 -30.64 -2.80 -20.55
C GLU A 460 -30.73 -2.48 -22.05
N ALA A 461 -30.03 -1.44 -22.50
CA ALA A 461 -29.97 -1.09 -23.93
C ALA A 461 -29.34 -2.23 -24.77
N ALA A 462 -28.26 -2.84 -24.29
CA ALA A 462 -27.64 -3.99 -24.97
C ALA A 462 -28.58 -5.19 -25.04
N ALA A 463 -29.33 -5.46 -23.95
CA ALA A 463 -30.31 -6.54 -23.90
C ALA A 463 -31.49 -6.31 -24.85
N ILE A 464 -32.00 -5.07 -24.97
CA ILE A 464 -33.06 -4.69 -25.93
C ILE A 464 -32.59 -4.92 -27.38
N LEU A 465 -31.31 -4.67 -27.67
CA LEU A 465 -30.70 -4.93 -28.97
C LEU A 465 -30.38 -6.42 -29.20
N GLY A 466 -30.80 -7.32 -28.31
CA GLY A 466 -30.62 -8.76 -28.41
C GLY A 466 -29.24 -9.28 -27.99
N ALA A 467 -28.40 -8.45 -27.36
CA ALA A 467 -27.08 -8.89 -26.92
C ALA A 467 -27.17 -9.80 -25.68
N GLY A 468 -26.54 -10.98 -25.77
CA GLY A 468 -26.45 -11.90 -24.62
C GLY A 468 -25.52 -11.38 -23.49
N PRO A 469 -25.52 -12.04 -22.31
CA PRO A 469 -24.74 -11.58 -21.15
C PRO A 469 -23.23 -11.47 -21.39
N LEU A 470 -22.65 -12.43 -22.13
CA LEU A 470 -21.22 -12.42 -22.44
C LEU A 470 -20.87 -11.34 -23.46
N THR A 471 -21.73 -11.12 -24.46
CA THR A 471 -21.58 -10.06 -25.45
C THR A 471 -21.65 -8.69 -24.79
N THR A 472 -22.64 -8.49 -23.92
CA THR A 472 -22.80 -7.26 -23.11
C THR A 472 -21.58 -7.03 -22.22
N PHE A 473 -21.09 -8.07 -21.53
CA PHE A 473 -19.88 -7.97 -20.73
C PHE A 473 -18.67 -7.55 -21.56
N ARG A 474 -18.38 -8.25 -22.67
CA ARG A 474 -17.16 -8.03 -23.46
C ARG A 474 -17.15 -6.70 -24.23
N LEU A 475 -18.29 -6.30 -24.78
CA LEU A 475 -18.38 -5.14 -25.68
C LEU A 475 -18.84 -3.86 -24.99
N VAL A 476 -19.56 -3.95 -23.87
CA VAL A 476 -20.11 -2.78 -23.16
C VAL A 476 -19.43 -2.57 -21.82
N LEU A 477 -19.49 -3.56 -20.92
CA LEU A 477 -19.01 -3.38 -19.55
C LEU A 477 -17.48 -3.38 -19.44
N LEU A 478 -16.82 -4.34 -20.08
CA LEU A 478 -15.38 -4.51 -19.99
C LEU A 478 -14.64 -3.26 -20.50
N PRO A 479 -14.96 -2.65 -21.67
CA PRO A 479 -14.28 -1.43 -22.12
C PRO A 479 -14.45 -0.24 -21.16
N VAL A 480 -15.61 -0.15 -20.48
CA VAL A 480 -15.87 0.91 -19.49
C VAL A 480 -15.03 0.72 -18.23
N VAL A 481 -14.89 -0.53 -17.75
CA VAL A 481 -14.14 -0.86 -16.52
C VAL A 481 -12.64 -1.05 -16.79
N LEU A 482 -12.22 -1.31 -18.03
CA LEU A 482 -10.85 -1.62 -18.41
C LEU A 482 -9.82 -0.57 -17.94
N PRO A 483 -10.05 0.75 -18.04
CA PRO A 483 -9.10 1.74 -17.54
C PRO A 483 -8.87 1.60 -16.02
N THR A 484 -9.92 1.30 -15.27
CA THR A 484 -9.82 1.05 -13.81
C THR A 484 -9.14 -0.29 -13.53
N ALA A 485 -9.47 -1.33 -14.29
CA ALA A 485 -8.82 -2.64 -14.17
C ALA A 485 -7.31 -2.56 -14.46
N ALA A 486 -6.90 -1.81 -15.49
CA ALA A 486 -5.50 -1.58 -15.82
C ALA A 486 -4.77 -0.79 -14.72
N ALA A 487 -5.42 0.20 -14.10
CA ALA A 487 -4.87 0.92 -12.96
C ALA A 487 -4.67 0.00 -11.74
N ILE A 488 -5.64 -0.87 -11.45
CA ILE A 488 -5.53 -1.87 -10.38
C ILE A 488 -4.40 -2.87 -10.68
N ALA A 489 -4.27 -3.30 -11.94
CA ALA A 489 -3.17 -4.18 -12.36
C ALA A 489 -1.81 -3.54 -12.11
N ALA A 490 -1.63 -2.27 -12.49
CA ALA A 490 -0.38 -1.57 -12.24
C ALA A 490 -0.07 -1.40 -10.74
N LEU A 491 -1.08 -1.15 -9.91
CA LEU A 491 -0.91 -1.10 -8.45
C LEU A 491 -0.48 -2.45 -7.87
N ASN A 492 -1.17 -3.54 -8.24
CA ASN A 492 -0.83 -4.88 -7.81
C ASN A 492 0.60 -5.25 -8.23
N PHE A 493 0.94 -4.96 -9.49
CA PHE A 493 2.26 -5.18 -10.06
C PHE A 493 3.35 -4.47 -9.25
N ASN A 494 3.21 -3.16 -9.05
CA ASN A 494 4.18 -2.38 -8.29
C ASN A 494 4.40 -2.90 -6.87
N SER A 495 3.31 -3.28 -6.20
CA SER A 495 3.36 -3.79 -4.82
C SER A 495 3.97 -5.19 -4.67
N LEU A 496 4.38 -5.85 -5.77
CA LEU A 496 5.00 -7.18 -5.78
C LEU A 496 6.44 -7.17 -6.27
N LEU A 497 6.94 -6.06 -6.81
CA LEU A 497 8.28 -5.98 -7.41
C LEU A 497 9.39 -6.18 -6.37
N ASP A 498 9.19 -5.62 -5.18
CA ASP A 498 10.11 -5.65 -4.04
C ASP A 498 9.56 -6.44 -2.85
N ASP A 499 8.56 -7.30 -3.06
CA ASP A 499 8.01 -8.13 -1.99
C ASP A 499 9.10 -9.06 -1.43
N TYR A 500 9.26 -8.99 -0.11
CA TYR A 500 10.11 -9.88 0.67
C TYR A 500 9.28 -10.70 1.66
N ASP A 501 8.27 -10.08 2.27
CA ASP A 501 7.53 -10.62 3.40
C ASP A 501 6.87 -11.97 3.09
N THR A 502 6.41 -12.15 1.85
CA THR A 502 5.81 -13.41 1.38
C THR A 502 6.86 -14.27 0.67
N ALA A 503 7.65 -13.64 -0.21
CA ALA A 503 8.66 -14.31 -1.03
C ALA A 503 9.62 -15.20 -0.22
N VAL A 504 10.06 -14.73 0.96
CA VAL A 504 11.05 -15.44 1.78
C VAL A 504 10.57 -16.82 2.25
N PHE A 505 9.25 -17.03 2.37
CA PHE A 505 8.69 -18.31 2.80
C PHE A 505 8.52 -19.30 1.65
N VAL A 506 8.01 -18.85 0.50
CA VAL A 506 7.50 -19.74 -0.56
C VAL A 506 8.26 -19.67 -1.88
N SER A 507 9.27 -18.81 -2.00
CA SER A 507 10.06 -18.70 -3.23
C SER A 507 10.92 -19.93 -3.49
N HIS A 508 11.13 -20.21 -4.78
CA HIS A 508 12.05 -21.26 -5.21
C HIS A 508 13.51 -20.75 -5.10
N PRO A 509 14.46 -21.54 -4.54
CA PRO A 509 15.85 -21.11 -4.35
C PRO A 509 16.59 -20.65 -5.62
N LEU A 510 16.27 -21.24 -6.78
CA LEU A 510 16.83 -20.85 -8.09
C LEU A 510 16.13 -19.65 -8.77
N TYR A 511 14.93 -19.28 -8.32
CA TYR A 511 14.13 -18.19 -8.89
C TYR A 511 13.79 -17.20 -7.77
N GLN A 512 14.84 -16.62 -7.17
CA GLN A 512 14.71 -15.65 -6.09
C GLN A 512 14.28 -14.29 -6.65
N PRO A 513 13.15 -13.71 -6.18
CA PRO A 513 12.79 -12.34 -6.49
C PRO A 513 13.80 -11.34 -5.92
N LEU A 514 13.80 -10.12 -6.47
CA LEU A 514 14.68 -9.03 -6.04
C LEU A 514 14.62 -8.77 -4.54
N GLY A 515 13.45 -8.84 -3.92
CA GLY A 515 13.31 -8.57 -2.48
C GLY A 515 14.20 -9.49 -1.63
N ILE A 516 14.34 -10.77 -2.02
CA ILE A 516 15.20 -11.73 -1.32
C ILE A 516 16.67 -11.44 -1.59
N VAL A 517 17.03 -11.14 -2.84
CA VAL A 517 18.42 -10.84 -3.21
C VAL A 517 18.91 -9.58 -2.52
N ILE A 518 18.08 -8.53 -2.47
CA ILE A 518 18.35 -7.29 -1.74
C ILE A 518 18.53 -7.57 -0.25
N LYS A 519 17.66 -8.38 0.37
CA LYS A 519 17.84 -8.78 1.76
C LYS A 519 19.16 -9.53 1.97
N ASN A 520 19.49 -10.48 1.11
CA ASN A 520 20.70 -11.30 1.26
C ASN A 520 21.97 -10.47 1.12
N ALA A 521 21.96 -9.43 0.30
CA ALA A 521 23.05 -8.46 0.16
C ALA A 521 23.22 -7.50 1.37
N THR A 522 22.34 -7.56 2.37
CA THR A 522 22.52 -6.81 3.63
C THR A 522 23.27 -7.61 4.71
N GLY A 523 23.65 -8.87 4.43
CA GLY A 523 24.41 -9.71 5.35
C GLY A 523 25.87 -9.27 5.49
N GLU A 524 26.49 -9.59 6.62
CA GLU A 524 27.88 -9.19 6.94
C GLU A 524 28.92 -9.87 6.03
N ASP A 525 28.61 -11.07 5.50
CA ASP A 525 29.54 -11.88 4.69
C ASP A 525 29.50 -11.56 3.18
N THR A 526 28.60 -10.69 2.72
CA THR A 526 28.51 -10.40 1.27
C THR A 526 29.60 -9.44 0.83
N LEU A 527 30.56 -10.00 0.09
CA LEU A 527 31.61 -9.32 -0.67
C LEU A 527 31.10 -8.02 -1.30
N ASN A 528 31.91 -6.96 -1.21
CA ASN A 528 31.67 -5.57 -1.62
C ASN A 528 30.77 -5.40 -2.88
N ASP A 529 30.90 -6.25 -3.91
CA ASP A 529 30.14 -6.18 -5.15
C ASP A 529 28.62 -6.36 -4.97
N GLY A 530 28.16 -7.16 -4.00
CA GLY A 530 26.72 -7.40 -3.76
C GLY A 530 25.98 -6.15 -3.24
N THR A 531 26.65 -5.34 -2.41
CA THR A 531 26.12 -4.08 -1.87
C THR A 531 25.96 -3.04 -2.98
N ALA A 532 26.94 -2.95 -3.89
CA ALA A 532 26.88 -2.02 -5.02
C ALA A 532 25.71 -2.34 -5.98
N LEU A 533 25.47 -3.62 -6.27
CA LEU A 533 24.34 -4.06 -7.10
C LEU A 533 22.98 -3.74 -6.44
N THR A 534 22.90 -3.81 -5.10
CA THR A 534 21.67 -3.51 -4.36
C THR A 534 21.22 -2.05 -4.53
N PHE A 535 22.16 -1.11 -4.61
CA PHE A 535 21.84 0.28 -4.94
C PHE A 535 21.27 0.40 -6.36
N VAL A 536 21.86 -0.28 -7.33
CA VAL A 536 21.35 -0.29 -8.72
C VAL A 536 19.95 -0.90 -8.78
N TYR A 537 19.72 -2.05 -8.15
CA TYR A 537 18.39 -2.65 -8.08
C TYR A 537 17.36 -1.71 -7.47
N THR A 538 17.73 -1.02 -6.39
CA THR A 538 16.88 -0.02 -5.73
C THR A 538 16.51 1.12 -6.67
N VAL A 539 17.49 1.69 -7.38
CA VAL A 539 17.25 2.78 -8.33
C VAL A 539 16.34 2.32 -9.47
N LEU A 540 16.58 1.14 -10.05
CA LEU A 540 15.75 0.58 -11.12
C LEU A 540 14.30 0.36 -10.64
N LEU A 541 14.11 -0.15 -9.43
CA LEU A 541 12.78 -0.31 -8.82
C LEU A 541 12.08 1.02 -8.60
N MET A 542 12.78 2.04 -8.09
CA MET A 542 12.22 3.40 -7.96
C MET A 542 11.81 3.97 -9.32
N LEU A 543 12.59 3.75 -10.38
CA LEU A 543 12.26 4.22 -11.72
C LEU A 543 11.02 3.53 -12.28
N ILE A 544 10.91 2.20 -12.12
CA ILE A 544 9.73 1.44 -12.57
C ILE A 544 8.48 1.86 -11.82
N THR A 545 8.54 1.94 -10.49
CA THR A 545 7.39 2.34 -9.65
C THR A 545 6.96 3.79 -9.95
N ALA A 546 7.90 4.72 -10.14
CA ALA A 546 7.61 6.09 -10.55
C ALA A 546 6.97 6.14 -11.96
N THR A 547 7.50 5.37 -12.91
CA THR A 547 7.02 5.36 -14.31
C THR A 547 5.62 4.77 -14.40
N THR A 548 5.37 3.64 -13.77
CA THR A 548 4.05 3.00 -13.70
C THR A 548 3.02 3.90 -13.01
N MET A 549 3.38 4.53 -11.88
CA MET A 549 2.51 5.51 -11.22
C MET A 549 2.22 6.70 -12.14
N TRP A 550 3.22 7.22 -12.85
CA TRP A 550 3.02 8.33 -13.79
C TRP A 550 2.14 7.93 -14.98
N LEU A 551 2.29 6.73 -15.54
CA LEU A 551 1.47 6.24 -16.65
C LEU A 551 -0.01 6.07 -16.25
N VAL A 552 -0.26 5.64 -15.02
CA VAL A 552 -1.60 5.35 -14.50
C VAL A 552 -2.29 6.61 -13.97
N TYR A 553 -1.59 7.41 -13.16
CA TYR A 553 -2.14 8.55 -12.44
C TYR A 553 -1.75 9.91 -13.02
N GLY A 554 -0.63 9.98 -13.75
CA GLY A 554 -0.10 11.22 -14.32
C GLY A 554 -0.78 11.64 -15.62
N ARG A 555 -1.56 10.76 -16.26
CA ARG A 555 -2.41 11.13 -17.40
C ARG A 555 -3.56 12.01 -16.88
N PRO A 556 -3.62 13.31 -17.26
CA PRO A 556 -4.81 14.10 -16.99
C PRO A 556 -5.97 13.35 -17.61
N SER A 557 -7.03 13.07 -16.84
CA SER A 557 -8.22 12.40 -17.35
C SER A 557 -8.68 13.14 -18.62
N ALA A 558 -8.35 12.57 -19.79
CA ALA A 558 -8.69 13.11 -21.09
C ALA A 558 -10.19 12.90 -21.29
N GLY A 559 -11.00 13.72 -20.63
CA GLY A 559 -12.42 13.42 -20.52
C GLY A 559 -13.19 14.25 -19.50
N ARG A 560 -12.86 15.52 -19.32
CA ARG A 560 -13.80 16.57 -18.87
C ARG A 560 -13.11 17.93 -19.06
N ARG A 561 -13.06 18.40 -20.31
CA ARG A 561 -13.09 19.84 -20.52
C ARG A 561 -14.31 20.33 -19.74
N PRO A 562 -14.19 21.22 -18.74
CA PRO A 562 -15.38 21.86 -18.20
C PRO A 562 -16.06 22.48 -19.41
N ALA A 563 -17.29 22.06 -19.68
CA ALA A 563 -18.09 22.66 -20.75
C ALA A 563 -17.94 24.15 -20.56
N SER A 564 -17.24 24.80 -21.49
CA SER A 564 -17.02 26.23 -21.38
C SER A 564 -18.42 26.81 -21.32
N ARG A 565 -18.78 27.36 -20.15
CA ARG A 565 -19.97 28.16 -20.01
C ARG A 565 -19.74 29.31 -20.97
N ARG A 566 -20.24 29.17 -22.21
CA ARG A 566 -20.39 30.28 -23.14
C ARG A 566 -21.08 31.37 -22.32
N PRO A 567 -20.47 32.55 -22.13
CA PRO A 567 -21.09 33.58 -21.32
C PRO A 567 -22.46 33.89 -21.93
N ALA A 568 -23.49 33.82 -21.10
CA ALA A 568 -24.88 34.07 -21.48
C ALA A 568 -25.12 35.49 -22.03
N SER A 569 -24.10 36.36 -22.00
CA SER A 569 -24.17 37.75 -22.48
C SER A 569 -24.24 37.91 -24.00
N ARG A 570 -23.95 36.88 -24.81
CA ARG A 570 -24.10 36.97 -26.28
C ARG A 570 -25.46 36.54 -26.82
N ARG A 571 -26.31 35.88 -26.01
CA ARG A 571 -27.66 35.47 -26.41
C ARG A 571 -28.74 36.52 -26.14
N SER A 572 -28.50 37.49 -25.26
CA SER A 572 -29.44 38.60 -25.02
C SER A 572 -29.30 39.73 -26.05
N ALA A 573 -28.09 39.97 -26.58
CA ALA A 573 -27.85 41.00 -27.57
C ALA A 573 -28.48 40.70 -28.95
N SER A 574 -28.50 39.43 -29.37
CA SER A 574 -29.16 39.03 -30.62
C SER A 574 -30.69 38.96 -30.50
N ARG A 575 -31.22 38.66 -29.31
CA ARG A 575 -32.67 38.74 -29.05
C ARG A 575 -33.18 40.19 -28.97
N ARG A 576 -32.41 41.11 -28.38
CA ARG A 576 -32.75 42.55 -28.39
C ARG A 576 -32.69 43.17 -29.78
N LYS A 577 -31.73 42.76 -30.63
CA LYS A 577 -31.66 43.22 -32.02
C LYS A 577 -32.77 42.63 -32.92
N ARG A 578 -33.25 41.41 -32.65
CA ARG A 578 -34.42 40.85 -33.36
C ARG A 578 -35.75 41.46 -32.91
N ALA A 579 -35.94 41.68 -31.61
CA ALA A 579 -37.16 42.33 -31.10
C ALA A 579 -37.31 43.80 -31.51
N ALA A 580 -36.20 44.50 -31.77
CA ALA A 580 -36.23 45.88 -32.30
C ALA A 580 -36.45 45.96 -33.82
N ALA A 581 -36.34 44.83 -34.54
CA ALA A 581 -36.54 44.76 -35.99
C ALA A 581 -37.94 44.24 -36.39
N GLU A 582 -38.76 43.81 -35.41
CA GLU A 582 -40.09 43.23 -35.62
C GLU A 582 -41.23 44.10 -35.03
N GLN A 583 -41.03 45.41 -34.84
CA GLN A 583 -42.14 46.32 -34.58
C GLN A 583 -42.79 46.75 -35.91
N PRO A 584 -44.05 46.34 -36.20
CA PRO A 584 -44.76 46.85 -37.36
C PRO A 584 -45.18 48.31 -37.11
N ALA A 585 -44.92 49.16 -38.11
CA ALA A 585 -45.54 50.47 -38.21
C ALA A 585 -47.07 50.28 -38.30
N SER A 586 -47.81 50.74 -37.29
CA SER A 586 -49.27 50.82 -37.38
C SER A 586 -49.80 51.96 -36.51
N THR A 587 -50.37 52.92 -37.23
CA THR A 587 -51.54 53.75 -36.89
C THR A 587 -51.42 54.77 -35.77
N ALA A 588 -51.14 56.00 -36.21
CA ALA A 588 -51.63 57.23 -35.63
C ALA A 588 -53.14 57.18 -35.40
N VAL A 589 -53.57 57.57 -34.21
CA VAL A 589 -54.89 58.18 -33.97
C VAL A 589 -54.66 59.28 -32.93
N GLU A 590 -54.70 60.52 -33.38
CA GLU A 590 -54.79 61.73 -32.55
C GLU A 590 -56.26 61.99 -32.13
N PRO A 591 -56.50 62.89 -31.16
CA PRO A 591 -57.43 62.64 -30.06
C PRO A 591 -58.78 63.34 -30.23
N VAL A 592 -59.81 62.82 -29.57
CA VAL A 592 -61.07 63.54 -29.34
C VAL A 592 -61.38 63.61 -27.85
N THR A 593 -61.09 64.81 -27.34
CA THR A 593 -61.80 65.62 -26.34
C THR A 593 -62.94 65.03 -25.48
N THR A 594 -62.82 65.39 -24.19
CA THR A 594 -63.83 65.91 -23.24
C THR A 594 -64.82 64.97 -22.52
N GLN A 595 -64.66 64.98 -21.18
CA GLN A 595 -65.66 65.23 -20.12
C GLN A 595 -66.84 64.25 -19.98
N ASN A 596 -66.81 63.40 -18.95
CA ASN A 596 -67.30 63.71 -17.59
C ASN A 596 -66.85 62.64 -16.59
#